data_AF-A0A7X7KGU4-F1
#
_entry.id   AF-A0A7X7KGU4-F1
#
_cell.length_a   1.000
_cell.length_b   1.000
_cell.length_c   1.000
_cell.angle_alpha   90.00
_cell.angle_beta   90.00
_cell.angle_gamma   90.00
#
_symmetry.space_group_name_H-M   'P 1'
#
loop_
_entity.id
_entity.type
_entity.pdbx_description
1 polymer ?
#
loop_
_entity_poly.entity_id
_entity_poly.type
_entity_poly.pdbx_seq_one_letter_code
_entity_poly.pdbx_strand_id
1 'polypeptide(L)'
;MNPLAYKPNCQELMDRLRLFYQRQSEDRIFAVMTLPSPTLQEFRRRYPQAECSYPDPAERAEFWDNLLAERVAVEDDSMPCAYLSEFDQGLYGGLLDGEVRFLANPDTGWISSMVPPLLKDWSQFDQLRFDPAHPWWKRFQRQIDIFLERAAGKWGISHFILIDALNFVFELIGATDTYLSIEERPDMIRRAIDFGHELNLQVQGEFFDRAGLFNGGTLSNFAQWMPGRIVSESLDPYHMTSV
;
A
#
# COMPACT_ATOMS: atom_id res chain seq x y z
N MET A 1 -9.87 -23.03 8.43
CA MET A 1 -9.86 -21.68 7.85
C MET A 1 -10.07 -20.71 9.00
N ASN A 2 -9.29 -19.65 9.11
CA ASN A 2 -9.53 -18.59 10.09
C ASN A 2 -10.60 -17.64 9.53
N PRO A 3 -11.78 -17.50 10.15
CA PRO A 3 -12.79 -16.55 9.71
C PRO A 3 -12.42 -15.12 10.13
N LEU A 4 -12.90 -14.13 9.39
CA LEU A 4 -12.88 -12.72 9.80
C LEU A 4 -14.26 -12.33 10.32
N ALA A 5 -14.35 -11.74 11.51
CA ALA A 5 -15.63 -11.42 12.12
C ALA A 5 -16.45 -10.40 11.31
N TYR A 6 -15.80 -9.54 10.51
CA TYR A 6 -16.48 -8.58 9.63
C TYR A 6 -16.82 -9.15 8.24
N LYS A 7 -16.63 -10.45 8.02
CA LYS A 7 -17.15 -11.14 6.83
C LYS A 7 -17.78 -12.47 7.21
N PRO A 8 -19.06 -12.48 7.63
CA PRO A 8 -19.75 -13.71 8.03
C PRO A 8 -19.71 -14.82 6.97
N ASN A 9 -19.74 -14.45 5.68
CA ASN A 9 -19.62 -15.36 4.54
C ASN A 9 -18.17 -15.54 4.03
N CYS A 10 -17.14 -15.31 4.87
CA CYS A 10 -15.73 -15.33 4.48
C CYS A 10 -15.31 -16.63 3.76
N GLN A 11 -15.74 -17.79 4.26
CA GLN A 11 -15.40 -19.07 3.65
C GLN A 11 -15.94 -19.20 2.23
N GLU A 12 -17.21 -18.85 2.01
CA GLU A 12 -17.83 -18.88 0.69
C GLU A 12 -17.12 -17.93 -0.28
N LEU A 13 -16.86 -16.69 0.16
CA LEU A 13 -16.12 -15.72 -0.64
C LEU A 13 -14.73 -16.23 -1.01
N MET A 14 -13.99 -16.81 -0.06
CA MET A 14 -12.66 -17.36 -0.32
C MET A 14 -12.69 -18.48 -1.36
N ASP A 15 -13.70 -19.36 -1.31
CA ASP A 15 -13.86 -20.42 -2.31
C ASP A 15 -14.20 -19.84 -3.70
N ARG A 16 -15.03 -18.80 -3.76
CA ARG A 16 -15.31 -18.06 -5.00
C ARG A 16 -14.05 -17.41 -5.57
N LEU A 17 -13.27 -16.70 -4.75
CA LEU A 17 -12.03 -16.05 -5.16
C LEU A 17 -10.98 -17.06 -5.64
N ARG A 18 -10.89 -18.25 -5.02
CA ARG A 18 -10.02 -19.33 -5.53
C ARG A 18 -10.39 -19.74 -6.95
N LEU A 19 -11.67 -19.94 -7.23
CA LEU A 19 -12.14 -20.24 -8.58
C LEU A 19 -11.79 -19.11 -9.55
N PHE A 20 -11.92 -17.85 -9.13
CA PHE A 20 -11.53 -16.69 -9.94
C PHE A 20 -10.05 -16.72 -10.32
N TYR A 21 -9.15 -16.84 -9.34
CA TYR A 21 -7.71 -16.86 -9.60
C TYR A 21 -7.23 -18.12 -10.33
N GLN A 22 -7.98 -19.21 -10.24
CA GLN A 22 -7.75 -20.43 -11.02
C GLN A 22 -8.37 -20.39 -12.41
N ARG A 23 -9.07 -19.30 -12.77
CA ARG A 23 -9.78 -19.14 -14.05
C ARG A 23 -10.87 -20.20 -14.27
N GLN A 24 -11.60 -20.52 -13.21
CA GLN A 24 -12.67 -21.54 -13.17
C GLN A 24 -14.04 -20.94 -12.81
N SER A 25 -14.25 -19.65 -13.10
CA SER A 25 -15.44 -18.90 -12.68
C SER A 25 -16.00 -18.04 -13.82
N GLU A 26 -15.90 -18.52 -15.05
CA GLU A 26 -16.38 -17.81 -16.26
C GLU A 26 -17.92 -17.64 -16.26
N ASP A 27 -18.61 -18.38 -15.40
CA ASP A 27 -20.07 -18.47 -15.27
C ASP A 27 -20.67 -17.50 -14.24
N ARG A 28 -19.86 -16.66 -13.59
CA ARG A 28 -20.32 -15.83 -12.47
C ARG A 28 -19.70 -14.43 -12.46
N ILE A 29 -20.38 -13.52 -11.79
CA ILE A 29 -19.94 -12.14 -11.56
C ILE A 29 -19.31 -12.07 -10.17
N PHE A 30 -18.26 -11.25 -10.05
CA PHE A 30 -17.68 -10.79 -8.81
C PHE A 30 -17.94 -9.30 -8.68
N ALA A 31 -18.53 -8.88 -7.56
CA ALA A 31 -18.95 -7.50 -7.37
C ALA A 31 -18.55 -6.98 -6.00
N VAL A 32 -18.11 -5.73 -5.95
CA VAL A 32 -17.85 -5.00 -4.71
C VAL A 32 -18.82 -3.82 -4.67
N MET A 33 -19.53 -3.68 -3.54
CA MET A 33 -20.56 -2.66 -3.37
C MET A 33 -20.01 -1.47 -2.62
N THR A 34 -20.15 -0.28 -3.20
CA THR A 34 -19.87 0.99 -2.50
C THR A 34 -21.11 1.45 -1.77
N LEU A 35 -20.97 1.75 -0.48
CA LEU A 35 -22.06 2.25 0.35
C LEU A 35 -21.78 3.68 0.80
N PRO A 36 -22.83 4.49 1.02
CA PRO A 36 -22.71 5.69 1.84
C PRO A 36 -22.16 5.32 3.22
N SER A 37 -21.13 6.02 3.68
CA SER A 37 -20.42 5.72 4.91
C SER A 37 -20.41 6.94 5.84
N PRO A 38 -21.05 6.87 7.03
CA PRO A 38 -20.89 7.86 8.09
C PRO A 38 -19.42 8.06 8.49
N THR A 39 -18.63 6.98 8.53
CA THR A 39 -17.19 7.04 8.82
C THR A 39 -16.44 7.89 7.78
N LEU A 40 -16.73 7.73 6.48
CA LEU A 40 -16.15 8.60 5.45
C LEU A 40 -16.66 10.04 5.56
N GLN A 41 -17.92 10.28 5.91
CA GLN A 41 -18.44 11.64 6.10
C GLN A 41 -17.72 12.36 7.25
N GLU A 42 -17.47 11.68 8.37
CA GLU A 42 -16.69 12.23 9.47
C GLU A 42 -15.23 12.45 9.09
N PHE A 43 -14.62 11.53 8.33
CA PHE A 43 -13.26 11.71 7.80
C PHE A 43 -13.16 12.97 6.93
N ARG A 44 -14.11 13.18 5.99
CA ARG A 44 -14.19 14.41 5.18
C ARG A 44 -14.26 15.67 6.02
N ARG A 45 -14.98 15.63 7.15
CA ARG A 45 -15.12 16.76 8.08
C ARG A 45 -13.81 17.05 8.82
N ARG A 46 -13.05 16.02 9.18
CA ARG A 46 -11.76 16.13 9.88
C ARG A 46 -10.61 16.56 8.98
N TYR A 47 -10.65 16.16 7.70
CA TYR A 47 -9.64 16.48 6.70
C TYR A 47 -10.24 17.34 5.57
N PRO A 48 -10.60 18.61 5.84
CA PRO A 48 -11.16 19.50 4.83
C PRO A 48 -10.12 20.00 3.82
N GLN A 49 -8.83 19.83 4.12
CA GLN A 49 -7.70 20.12 3.24
C GLN A 49 -6.94 18.82 2.96
N ALA A 50 -6.31 18.74 1.79
CA ALA A 50 -5.56 17.55 1.39
C ALA A 50 -4.30 17.38 2.25
N GLU A 51 -3.49 18.42 2.41
CA GLU A 51 -2.27 18.33 3.23
C GLU A 51 -2.57 18.14 4.71
N CYS A 52 -1.86 17.22 5.35
CA CYS A 52 -1.96 16.98 6.78
C CYS A 52 -0.61 16.58 7.39
N SER A 53 -0.54 16.59 8.72
CA SER A 53 0.59 16.02 9.45
C SER A 53 0.58 14.49 9.38
N TYR A 54 1.72 13.86 9.70
CA TYR A 54 1.78 12.41 9.91
C TYR A 54 0.63 11.96 10.84
N PRO A 55 -0.25 11.06 10.38
CA PRO A 55 -1.42 10.68 11.16
C PRO A 55 -1.05 9.72 12.29
N ASP A 56 -1.81 9.77 13.39
CA ASP A 56 -1.64 8.83 14.49
C ASP A 56 -2.09 7.41 14.06
N PRO A 57 -1.22 6.38 14.13
CA PRO A 57 -1.58 5.03 13.69
C PRO A 57 -2.78 4.43 14.41
N ALA A 58 -3.04 4.77 15.67
CA ALA A 58 -4.19 4.27 16.42
C ALA A 58 -5.50 4.90 15.92
N GLU A 59 -5.49 6.20 15.61
CA GLU A 59 -6.63 6.87 14.99
C GLU A 59 -6.93 6.29 13.60
N ARG A 60 -5.88 5.95 12.85
CA ARG A 60 -6.02 5.30 11.53
C ARG A 60 -6.59 3.90 11.65
N ALA A 61 -6.13 3.11 12.62
CA ALA A 61 -6.68 1.78 12.88
C ALA A 61 -8.16 1.85 13.32
N GLU A 62 -8.52 2.85 14.13
CA GLU A 62 -9.92 3.09 14.52
C GLU A 62 -10.79 3.49 13.33
N PHE A 63 -10.30 4.37 12.45
CA PHE A 63 -10.99 4.74 11.22
C PHE A 63 -11.30 3.50 10.37
N TRP A 64 -10.32 2.63 10.12
CA TRP A 64 -10.51 1.41 9.35
C TRP A 64 -11.46 0.42 10.02
N ASP A 65 -11.38 0.28 11.35
CA ASP A 65 -12.29 -0.57 12.10
C ASP A 65 -13.75 -0.13 11.94
N ASN A 66 -14.02 1.18 12.06
CA ASN A 66 -15.36 1.74 11.89
C ASN A 66 -15.84 1.58 10.44
N LEU A 67 -14.99 1.90 9.46
CA LEU A 67 -15.33 1.81 8.04
C LEU A 67 -15.68 0.37 7.62
N LEU A 68 -14.91 -0.60 8.09
CA LEU A 68 -15.12 -2.01 7.76
C LEU A 68 -16.31 -2.59 8.54
N ALA A 69 -16.59 -2.12 9.76
CA ALA A 69 -17.75 -2.52 10.54
C ALA A 69 -19.07 -2.17 9.84
N GLU A 70 -19.13 -1.03 9.14
CA GLU A 70 -20.30 -0.62 8.35
C GLU A 70 -20.64 -1.61 7.22
N ARG A 71 -19.68 -2.47 6.82
CA ARG A 71 -19.80 -3.41 5.70
C ARG A 71 -20.07 -4.85 6.11
N VAL A 72 -20.18 -5.15 7.41
CA VAL A 72 -20.31 -6.54 7.92
C VAL A 72 -21.50 -7.28 7.30
N ALA A 73 -22.62 -6.57 7.10
CA ALA A 73 -23.84 -7.14 6.54
C ALA A 73 -23.86 -7.19 5.00
N VAL A 74 -22.80 -6.72 4.34
CA VAL A 74 -22.72 -6.66 2.87
C VAL A 74 -22.16 -7.98 2.35
N GLU A 75 -23.00 -8.73 1.67
CA GLU A 75 -22.68 -10.05 1.11
C GLU A 75 -21.99 -9.97 -0.27
N ASP A 76 -21.26 -8.88 -0.53
CA ASP A 76 -20.49 -8.69 -1.77
C ASP A 76 -19.19 -9.53 -1.79
N ASP A 77 -18.40 -9.43 -2.85
CA ASP A 77 -17.14 -10.15 -3.00
C ASP A 77 -15.93 -9.41 -2.38
N SER A 78 -16.16 -8.44 -1.48
CA SER A 78 -15.06 -7.72 -0.83
C SER A 78 -14.55 -8.42 0.42
N MET A 79 -13.22 -8.40 0.60
CA MET A 79 -12.58 -8.83 1.84
C MET A 79 -12.38 -7.62 2.77
N PRO A 80 -12.73 -7.73 4.07
CA PRO A 80 -12.53 -6.62 5.00
C PRO A 80 -11.05 -6.52 5.33
N CYS A 81 -10.37 -5.61 4.65
CA CYS A 81 -8.97 -5.32 4.93
C CYS A 81 -8.66 -3.83 4.90
N ALA A 82 -7.72 -3.42 5.76
CA ALA A 82 -7.25 -2.05 5.85
C ALA A 82 -6.03 -1.85 4.96
N TYR A 83 -6.03 -0.78 4.16
CA TYR A 83 -4.90 -0.38 3.33
C TYR A 83 -4.00 0.60 4.09
N LEU A 84 -2.69 0.28 4.19
CA LEU A 84 -1.68 1.11 4.85
C LEU A 84 -1.26 2.30 3.96
N SER A 85 -2.22 3.15 3.57
CA SER A 85 -1.98 4.29 2.66
C SER A 85 -0.89 5.25 3.16
N GLU A 86 -0.66 5.32 4.47
CA GLU A 86 0.35 6.19 5.08
C GLU A 86 1.79 5.80 4.68
N PHE A 87 1.97 4.57 4.18
CA PHE A 87 3.25 4.02 3.73
C PHE A 87 3.24 3.66 2.24
N ASP A 88 2.51 4.44 1.44
CA ASP A 88 2.64 4.43 -0.02
C ASP A 88 4.08 4.85 -0.43
N GLN A 89 4.24 5.43 -1.62
CA GLN A 89 5.53 5.92 -2.15
C GLN A 89 6.43 6.61 -1.09
N GLY A 90 5.86 7.49 -0.26
CA GLY A 90 6.61 8.24 0.75
C GLY A 90 7.34 7.43 1.82
N LEU A 91 6.99 6.15 2.06
CA LEU A 91 7.79 5.29 2.95
C LEU A 91 9.21 5.14 2.42
N TYR A 92 9.37 4.88 1.12
CA TYR A 92 10.65 4.53 0.52
C TYR A 92 11.61 5.72 0.53
N GLY A 93 11.15 6.90 0.12
CA GLY A 93 11.89 8.12 0.31
C GLY A 93 12.18 8.43 1.78
N GLY A 94 11.22 8.20 2.67
CA GLY A 94 11.39 8.37 4.12
C GLY A 94 12.48 7.47 4.71
N LEU A 95 12.64 6.23 4.24
CA LEU A 95 13.70 5.32 4.67
C LEU A 95 15.11 5.78 4.26
N LEU A 96 15.20 6.76 3.37
CA LEU A 96 16.44 7.31 2.81
C LEU A 96 16.64 8.78 3.18
N ASP A 97 16.18 9.17 4.38
CA ASP A 97 16.26 10.53 4.94
C ASP A 97 15.41 11.60 4.20
N GLY A 98 14.46 11.20 3.35
CA GLY A 98 13.56 12.11 2.63
C GLY A 98 12.50 12.80 3.50
N GLU A 99 12.05 13.99 3.05
CA GLU A 99 10.98 14.75 3.70
C GLU A 99 9.59 14.20 3.31
N VAL A 100 9.05 13.28 4.11
CA VAL A 100 7.74 12.68 3.85
C VAL A 100 6.61 13.67 4.11
N ARG A 101 5.72 13.81 3.13
CA ARG A 101 4.51 14.66 3.16
C ARG A 101 3.26 13.81 3.02
N PHE A 102 2.18 14.22 3.67
CA PHE A 102 0.93 13.45 3.74
C PHE A 102 -0.23 14.18 3.09
N LEU A 103 -0.99 13.45 2.28
CA LEU A 103 -2.17 13.92 1.58
C LEU A 103 -3.37 13.05 1.92
N ALA A 104 -4.33 13.59 2.65
CA ALA A 104 -5.62 12.99 2.88
C ALA A 104 -6.46 13.04 1.59
N ASN A 105 -7.05 11.90 1.22
CA ASN A 105 -8.09 11.79 0.20
C ASN A 105 -9.44 11.63 0.91
N PRO A 106 -10.26 12.70 0.98
CA PRO A 106 -11.52 12.68 1.73
C PRO A 106 -12.54 11.66 1.18
N ASP A 107 -12.43 11.26 -0.09
CA ASP A 107 -13.39 10.36 -0.73
C ASP A 107 -13.13 8.88 -0.47
N THR A 108 -11.87 8.50 -0.32
CA THR A 108 -11.47 7.12 -0.01
C THR A 108 -11.12 6.90 1.46
N GLY A 109 -10.91 8.00 2.20
CA GLY A 109 -10.42 7.95 3.57
C GLY A 109 -8.94 7.58 3.68
N TRP A 110 -8.21 7.59 2.56
CA TRP A 110 -6.77 7.33 2.56
C TRP A 110 -6.00 8.56 3.01
N ILE A 111 -4.81 8.34 3.55
CA ILE A 111 -3.82 9.39 3.77
C ILE A 111 -2.53 8.90 3.11
N SER A 112 -2.32 9.27 1.85
CA SER A 112 -1.15 8.87 1.08
C SER A 112 0.08 9.64 1.50
N SER A 113 1.26 9.02 1.40
CA SER A 113 2.54 9.67 1.63
C SER A 113 3.35 9.81 0.34
N MET A 114 4.09 10.92 0.23
CA MET A 114 4.99 11.20 -0.89
C MET A 114 6.23 11.93 -0.39
N VAL A 115 7.25 12.05 -1.24
CA VAL A 115 8.48 12.81 -1.00
C VAL A 115 8.78 13.74 -2.18
N PRO A 116 9.36 14.93 -1.95
CA PRO A 116 10.03 15.64 -3.03
C PRO A 116 11.27 14.85 -3.50
N PRO A 117 11.84 15.16 -4.68
CA PRO A 117 13.07 14.51 -5.15
C PRO A 117 14.15 14.47 -4.07
N LEU A 118 14.64 13.26 -3.76
CA LEU A 118 15.60 13.05 -2.67
C LEU A 118 16.99 13.60 -2.98
N LEU A 119 17.41 13.41 -4.23
CA LEU A 119 18.73 13.75 -4.72
C LEU A 119 18.63 15.01 -5.55
N LYS A 120 19.63 15.88 -5.39
CA LYS A 120 19.85 17.00 -6.30
C LYS A 120 20.38 16.52 -7.66
N ASP A 121 21.23 15.49 -7.64
CA ASP A 121 21.79 14.84 -8.82
C ASP A 121 22.38 13.46 -8.47
N TRP A 122 22.78 12.71 -9.49
CA TRP A 122 23.31 11.34 -9.36
C TRP A 122 24.59 11.22 -8.52
N SER A 123 25.35 12.30 -8.27
CA SER A 123 26.57 12.23 -7.45
C SER A 123 26.28 11.87 -5.98
N GLN A 124 25.03 12.04 -5.56
CA GLN A 124 24.57 11.71 -4.21
C GLN A 124 24.07 10.26 -4.08
N PHE A 125 23.92 9.53 -5.18
CA PHE A 125 23.33 8.18 -5.17
C PHE A 125 24.10 7.19 -4.28
N ASP A 126 25.43 7.24 -4.31
CA ASP A 126 26.27 6.32 -3.53
C ASP A 126 26.21 6.59 -2.02
N GLN A 127 25.52 7.65 -1.60
CA GLN A 127 25.26 7.98 -0.19
C GLN A 127 23.95 7.37 0.32
N LEU A 128 23.14 6.76 -0.55
CA LEU A 128 21.90 6.10 -0.15
C LEU A 128 22.19 4.78 0.54
N ARG A 129 21.53 4.56 1.68
CA ARG A 129 21.66 3.36 2.50
C ARG A 129 20.39 3.16 3.29
N PHE A 130 19.90 1.92 3.31
CA PHE A 130 18.86 1.53 4.25
C PHE A 130 19.48 1.34 5.64
N ASP A 131 18.81 1.87 6.66
CA ASP A 131 19.16 1.66 8.07
C ASP A 131 17.96 1.06 8.82
N PRO A 132 18.04 -0.18 9.35
CA PRO A 132 16.95 -0.76 10.13
C PRO A 132 16.71 -0.04 11.47
N ALA A 133 17.62 0.84 11.91
CA ALA A 133 17.39 1.71 13.05
C ALA A 133 16.61 3.00 12.70
N HIS A 134 16.34 3.24 11.41
CA HIS A 134 15.72 4.46 10.91
C HIS A 134 14.35 4.73 11.53
N PRO A 135 14.00 5.97 11.89
CA PRO A 135 12.70 6.29 12.49
C PRO A 135 11.50 5.87 11.64
N TRP A 136 11.58 5.99 10.30
CA TRP A 136 10.50 5.55 9.41
C TRP A 136 10.31 4.04 9.41
N TRP A 137 11.39 3.27 9.53
CA TRP A 137 11.29 1.81 9.67
C TRP A 137 10.52 1.42 10.93
N LYS A 138 10.84 2.06 12.06
CA LYS A 138 10.14 1.84 13.33
C LYS A 138 8.68 2.28 13.28
N ARG A 139 8.37 3.37 12.58
CA ARG A 139 6.98 3.83 12.37
C ARG A 139 6.17 2.82 11.57
N PHE A 140 6.75 2.32 10.48
CA PHE A 140 6.15 1.28 9.64
C PHE A 140 5.81 0.03 10.45
N GLN A 141 6.80 -0.53 11.15
CA GLN A 141 6.62 -1.68 12.04
C GLN A 141 5.54 -1.44 13.10
N ARG A 142 5.61 -0.28 13.78
CA ARG A 142 4.68 0.09 14.85
C ARG A 142 3.24 0.19 14.36
N GLN A 143 3.01 0.73 13.17
CA GLN A 143 1.66 0.84 12.63
C GLN A 143 1.10 -0.52 12.20
N ILE A 144 1.92 -1.43 11.64
CA ILE A 144 1.48 -2.81 11.41
C ILE A 144 1.02 -3.44 12.72
N ASP A 145 1.83 -3.32 13.78
CA ASP A 145 1.51 -3.92 15.09
C ASP A 145 0.19 -3.37 15.66
N ILE A 146 -0.02 -2.04 15.57
CA ILE A 146 -1.26 -1.38 16.02
C ILE A 146 -2.47 -1.86 15.20
N PHE A 147 -2.31 -1.98 13.88
CA PHE A 147 -3.39 -2.46 13.02
C PHE A 147 -3.72 -3.93 13.32
N LEU A 148 -2.73 -4.79 13.55
CA LEU A 148 -2.94 -6.18 13.92
C LEU A 148 -3.68 -6.31 15.26
N GLU A 149 -3.28 -5.50 16.25
CA GLU A 149 -3.93 -5.44 17.55
C GLU A 149 -5.38 -4.97 17.42
N ARG A 150 -5.64 -3.90 16.66
CA ARG A 150 -7.00 -3.38 16.47
C ARG A 150 -7.88 -4.33 15.65
N ALA A 151 -7.29 -4.97 14.65
CA ALA A 151 -7.95 -5.94 13.80
C ALA A 151 -8.49 -7.11 14.62
N ALA A 152 -7.65 -7.75 15.46
CA ALA A 152 -8.05 -8.81 16.38
C ALA A 152 -8.98 -9.88 15.76
N GLY A 153 -8.74 -10.26 14.50
CA GLY A 153 -9.56 -11.23 13.76
C GLY A 153 -10.89 -10.69 13.18
N LYS A 154 -11.17 -9.39 13.30
CA LYS A 154 -12.34 -8.75 12.69
C LYS A 154 -12.14 -8.47 11.20
N TRP A 155 -10.98 -7.92 10.86
CA TRP A 155 -10.53 -7.59 9.52
C TRP A 155 -9.04 -7.96 9.39
N GLY A 156 -8.47 -7.87 8.18
CA GLY A 156 -7.04 -8.10 7.97
C GLY A 156 -6.30 -6.90 7.37
N ILE A 157 -5.00 -6.99 7.21
CA ILE A 157 -4.20 -5.88 6.68
C ILE A 157 -3.89 -6.17 5.22
N SER A 158 -4.19 -5.22 4.35
CA SER A 158 -3.78 -5.27 2.96
C SER A 158 -2.29 -4.98 2.86
N HIS A 159 -1.59 -5.70 1.98
CA HIS A 159 -0.31 -5.19 1.47
C HIS A 159 -0.50 -3.82 0.81
N PHE A 160 0.58 -3.08 0.65
CA PHE A 160 0.58 -1.77 0.01
C PHE A 160 1.46 -1.75 -1.22
N ILE A 161 1.25 -0.73 -2.04
CA ILE A 161 1.96 -0.54 -3.28
C ILE A 161 3.46 -0.43 -2.99
N LEU A 162 4.26 -1.21 -3.70
CA LEU A 162 5.70 -1.08 -3.70
C LEU A 162 6.16 -0.04 -4.72
N ILE A 163 7.34 0.53 -4.51
CA ILE A 163 7.92 1.49 -5.45
C ILE A 163 9.05 0.80 -6.22
N ASP A 164 8.82 0.46 -7.47
CA ASP A 164 9.83 -0.19 -8.31
C ASP A 164 10.06 0.57 -9.61
N ALA A 165 11.08 0.14 -10.34
CA ALA A 165 11.40 0.64 -11.66
C ALA A 165 11.52 2.17 -11.70
N LEU A 166 10.86 2.81 -12.66
CA LEU A 166 10.94 4.25 -12.86
C LEU A 166 10.20 5.07 -11.80
N ASN A 167 9.26 4.47 -11.06
CA ASN A 167 8.61 5.14 -9.94
C ASN A 167 9.63 5.48 -8.84
N PHE A 168 10.54 4.55 -8.53
CA PHE A 168 11.58 4.82 -7.55
C PHE A 168 12.58 5.87 -8.05
N VAL A 169 12.99 5.78 -9.32
CA VAL A 169 13.87 6.80 -9.91
C VAL A 169 13.22 8.20 -9.88
N PHE A 170 11.91 8.27 -10.13
CA PHE A 170 11.15 9.51 -10.02
C PHE A 170 11.24 10.12 -8.62
N GLU A 171 11.14 9.32 -7.56
CA GLU A 171 11.34 9.81 -6.19
C GLU A 171 12.78 10.27 -5.95
N LEU A 172 13.76 9.62 -6.56
CA LEU A 172 15.16 9.99 -6.35
C LEU A 172 15.49 11.35 -6.96
N ILE A 173 15.14 11.60 -8.22
CA ILE A 173 15.64 12.76 -8.98
C ILE A 173 14.54 13.59 -9.64
N GLY A 174 13.27 13.21 -9.46
CA GLY A 174 12.13 13.89 -10.06
C GLY A 174 11.89 13.52 -11.52
N ALA A 175 10.75 14.00 -12.03
CA ALA A 175 10.21 13.64 -13.34
C ALA A 175 11.19 13.89 -14.49
N THR A 176 11.62 15.14 -14.66
CA THR A 176 12.42 15.59 -15.81
C THR A 176 13.72 14.79 -15.90
N ASP A 177 14.46 14.72 -14.80
CA ASP A 177 15.77 14.07 -14.79
C ASP A 177 15.65 12.55 -14.90
N THR A 178 14.55 11.95 -14.43
CA THR A 178 14.25 10.53 -14.67
C THR A 178 14.18 10.25 -16.16
N TYR A 179 13.40 11.03 -16.91
CA TYR A 179 13.24 10.82 -18.35
C TYR A 179 14.53 11.06 -19.14
N LEU A 180 15.27 12.12 -18.82
CA LEU A 180 16.57 12.39 -19.46
C LEU A 180 17.59 11.29 -19.15
N SER A 181 17.60 10.79 -17.91
CA SER A 181 18.55 9.76 -17.45
C SER A 181 18.34 8.41 -18.11
N ILE A 182 17.15 8.11 -18.63
CA ILE A 182 16.91 6.88 -19.41
C ILE A 182 17.82 6.84 -20.64
N GLU A 183 18.00 7.96 -21.32
CA GLU A 183 18.87 8.06 -22.50
C GLU A 183 20.32 8.37 -22.12
N GLU A 184 20.53 9.35 -21.22
CA GLU A 184 21.87 9.90 -20.95
C GLU A 184 22.68 9.12 -19.92
N ARG A 185 22.00 8.35 -19.06
CA ARG A 185 22.57 7.65 -17.89
C ARG A 185 21.89 6.28 -17.63
N PRO A 186 21.71 5.41 -18.64
CA PRO A 186 20.96 4.15 -18.47
C PRO A 186 21.57 3.22 -17.43
N ASP A 187 22.89 3.27 -17.23
CA ASP A 187 23.55 2.48 -16.19
C ASP A 187 23.21 2.97 -14.78
N MET A 188 23.02 4.28 -14.57
CA MET A 188 22.55 4.82 -13.29
C MET A 188 21.09 4.45 -13.02
N ILE A 189 20.25 4.48 -14.05
CA ILE A 189 18.86 3.98 -13.95
C ILE A 189 18.85 2.53 -13.47
N ARG A 190 19.65 1.66 -14.09
CA ARG A 190 19.73 0.25 -13.68
C ARG A 190 20.15 0.11 -12.21
N ARG A 191 21.20 0.83 -11.80
CA ARG A 191 21.67 0.83 -10.40
C ARG A 191 20.60 1.31 -9.42
N ALA A 192 19.82 2.33 -9.80
CA ALA A 192 18.74 2.85 -8.97
C ALA A 192 17.58 1.85 -8.85
N ILE A 193 17.22 1.17 -9.95
CA ILE A 193 16.21 0.11 -9.94
C ILE A 193 16.67 -1.07 -9.08
N ASP A 194 17.92 -1.50 -9.22
CA ASP A 194 18.47 -2.58 -8.39
C ASP A 194 18.44 -2.21 -6.89
N PHE A 195 18.76 -0.96 -6.55
CA PHE A 195 18.65 -0.47 -5.17
C PHE A 195 17.19 -0.43 -4.68
N GLY A 196 16.27 0.06 -5.50
CA GLY A 196 14.83 0.09 -5.20
C GLY A 196 14.27 -1.31 -4.97
N HIS A 197 14.69 -2.28 -5.79
CA HIS A 197 14.35 -3.69 -5.62
C HIS A 197 14.79 -4.24 -4.26
N GLU A 198 16.05 -4.01 -3.86
CA GLU A 198 16.54 -4.44 -2.54
C GLU A 198 15.76 -3.78 -1.39
N LEU A 199 15.41 -2.50 -1.52
CA LEU A 199 14.59 -1.81 -0.54
C LEU A 199 13.16 -2.40 -0.45
N ASN A 200 12.56 -2.72 -1.60
CA ASN A 200 11.27 -3.41 -1.66
C ASN A 200 11.32 -4.78 -0.98
N LEU A 201 12.39 -5.56 -1.16
CA LEU A 201 12.56 -6.85 -0.50
C LEU A 201 12.57 -6.69 1.03
N GLN A 202 13.23 -5.67 1.56
CA GLN A 202 13.21 -5.38 3.00
C GLN A 202 11.78 -5.04 3.47
N VAL A 203 11.14 -4.07 2.82
CA VAL A 203 9.80 -3.57 3.21
C VAL A 203 8.73 -4.67 3.13
N GLN A 204 8.67 -5.39 2.01
CA GLN A 204 7.69 -6.44 1.79
C GLN A 204 7.99 -7.67 2.66
N GLY A 205 9.26 -8.01 2.86
CA GLY A 205 9.68 -9.06 3.79
C GLY A 205 9.16 -8.80 5.20
N GLU A 206 9.43 -7.60 5.73
CA GLU A 206 8.97 -7.18 7.05
C GLU A 206 7.44 -7.18 7.16
N PHE A 207 6.73 -6.70 6.14
CA PHE A 207 5.26 -6.75 6.12
C PHE A 207 4.78 -8.19 6.27
N PHE A 208 5.27 -9.12 5.44
CA PHE A 208 4.80 -10.50 5.44
C PHE A 208 5.27 -11.31 6.64
N ASP A 209 6.40 -10.97 7.25
CA ASP A 209 6.89 -11.63 8.46
C ASP A 209 6.07 -11.21 9.70
N ARG A 210 5.52 -9.98 9.70
CA ARG A 210 4.62 -9.50 10.76
C ARG A 210 3.16 -9.86 10.52
N ALA A 211 2.60 -9.44 9.39
CA ALA A 211 1.17 -9.60 9.09
C ALA A 211 0.81 -11.03 8.67
N GLY A 212 1.79 -11.79 8.15
CA GLY A 212 1.59 -13.15 7.70
C GLY A 212 0.69 -13.27 6.48
N LEU A 213 0.24 -14.50 6.22
CA LEU A 213 -0.75 -14.79 5.19
C LEU A 213 -2.09 -15.12 5.85
N PHE A 214 -3.17 -14.64 5.25
CA PHE A 214 -4.52 -15.03 5.63
C PHE A 214 -4.95 -16.24 4.81
N ASN A 215 -5.12 -17.39 5.48
CA ASN A 215 -5.54 -18.65 4.85
C ASN A 215 -4.70 -19.04 3.61
N GLY A 216 -3.38 -18.81 3.69
CA GLY A 216 -2.43 -19.14 2.61
C GLY A 216 -2.36 -18.11 1.48
N GLY A 217 -2.95 -16.94 1.63
CA GLY A 217 -2.87 -15.86 0.64
C GLY A 217 -2.79 -14.46 1.24
N THR A 218 -2.55 -13.49 0.37
CA THR A 218 -2.44 -12.07 0.68
C THR A 218 -3.83 -11.42 0.62
N LEU A 219 -4.19 -10.67 1.66
CA LEU A 219 -5.30 -9.72 1.59
C LEU A 219 -4.83 -8.47 0.82
N SER A 220 -5.65 -7.98 -0.08
CA SER A 220 -5.32 -6.88 -0.97
C SER A 220 -6.51 -5.96 -1.17
N ASN A 221 -6.29 -4.67 -1.01
CA ASN A 221 -7.31 -3.65 -1.27
C ASN A 221 -7.78 -3.65 -2.74
N PHE A 222 -6.94 -4.10 -3.68
CA PHE A 222 -7.29 -4.19 -5.10
C PHE A 222 -7.75 -5.59 -5.52
N ALA A 223 -7.13 -6.64 -4.96
CA ALA A 223 -7.38 -8.03 -5.37
C ALA A 223 -8.28 -8.82 -4.40
N GLN A 224 -8.77 -8.18 -3.33
CA GLN A 224 -9.52 -8.79 -2.21
C GLN A 224 -8.68 -9.82 -1.45
N TRP A 225 -8.51 -11.02 -1.99
CA TRP A 225 -7.61 -12.05 -1.49
C TRP A 225 -7.00 -12.82 -2.66
N MET A 226 -5.70 -13.09 -2.65
CA MET A 226 -5.02 -13.85 -3.69
C MET A 226 -4.05 -14.89 -3.09
N PRO A 227 -3.93 -16.12 -3.63
CA PRO A 227 -3.08 -17.16 -3.05
C PRO A 227 -1.58 -16.80 -3.11
N GLY A 228 -0.85 -17.13 -2.04
CA GLY A 228 0.59 -16.87 -1.90
C GLY A 228 0.92 -15.49 -1.33
N ARG A 229 2.22 -15.16 -1.31
CA ARG A 229 2.74 -13.81 -1.04
C ARG A 229 2.72 -13.03 -2.35
N ILE A 230 1.83 -12.05 -2.45
CA ILE A 230 1.67 -11.22 -3.64
C ILE A 230 2.16 -9.80 -3.35
N VAL A 231 2.81 -9.19 -4.33
CA VAL A 231 3.20 -7.77 -4.29
C VAL A 231 2.28 -6.96 -5.21
N SER A 232 2.04 -5.70 -4.86
CA SER A 232 1.29 -4.75 -5.68
C SER A 232 2.27 -3.73 -6.24
N GLU A 233 2.61 -3.83 -7.52
CA GLU A 233 3.51 -2.88 -8.18
C GLU A 233 2.70 -1.73 -8.79
N SER A 234 3.12 -0.48 -8.54
CA SER A 234 2.56 0.65 -9.30
C SER A 234 3.19 0.69 -10.68
N LEU A 235 2.35 0.52 -11.70
CA LEU A 235 2.72 0.71 -13.10
C LEU A 235 2.10 2.02 -13.57
N ASP A 236 2.75 3.13 -13.23
CA ASP A 236 2.38 4.42 -13.77
C ASP A 236 2.77 4.49 -15.26
N PRO A 237 2.02 5.22 -16.10
CA PRO A 237 2.25 5.30 -17.53
C PRO A 237 3.50 6.14 -17.85
N TYR A 238 4.68 5.65 -17.47
CA TYR A 238 5.97 6.07 -18.04
C TYR A 238 6.17 5.53 -19.46
N HIS A 239 5.19 4.78 -19.99
CA HIS A 239 5.06 4.42 -21.40
C HIS A 239 4.73 5.66 -22.25
N MET A 240 5.67 6.60 -22.35
CA MET A 240 5.76 7.48 -23.52
C MET A 240 6.45 6.69 -24.63
N THR A 241 5.70 5.83 -25.32
CA THR A 241 6.15 5.31 -26.62
C THR A 241 5.82 6.39 -27.66
N SER A 242 6.82 6.90 -28.37
CA SER A 242 6.55 7.62 -29.62
C SER A 242 5.82 6.68 -30.59
N VAL A 243 4.76 7.18 -31.22
CA VAL A 243 4.14 6.52 -32.38
C VAL A 243 5.06 6.65 -33.58
#